data_AF-A0A3D4AZ20-F1
#
_entry.id   AF-A0A3D4AZ20-F1
#
_cell.length_a   1.000
_cell.length_b   1.000
_cell.length_c   1.000
_cell.angle_alpha   90.00
_cell.angle_beta   90.00
_cell.angle_gamma   90.00
#
_symmetry.space_group_name_H-M   'P 1'
#
loop_
_entity.id
_entity.type
_entity.pdbx_description
1 polymer ?
#
loop_
_entity_poly.entity_id
_entity_poly.type
_entity_poly.pdbx_seq_one_letter_code
_entity_poly.pdbx_strand_id
1 'polypeptide(L)'
;MDIPKLTSALIELDKLKSVTRRSYVSGGLRRENSAEHSWHTAIAVWLLCEAAGEQSVDQLILLKMAIVHDIGEIDHGDTSVYAADQSKKFDQEAACMDRICL
;
A
#
# COMPACT_ATOMS: atom_id res chain seq x y z
N MET A 1 13.20 -21.56 8.94
CA MET A 1 12.17 -20.51 8.81
C MET A 1 11.96 -19.92 10.19
N ASP A 2 12.21 -18.62 10.35
CA ASP A 2 12.03 -17.92 11.63
C ASP A 2 10.55 -17.50 11.76
N ILE A 3 9.76 -18.38 12.38
CA ILE A 3 8.32 -18.17 12.58
C ILE A 3 8.05 -16.91 13.42
N PRO A 4 8.73 -16.66 14.56
CA PRO A 4 8.58 -15.42 15.32
C PRO A 4 8.80 -14.14 14.49
N LYS A 5 9.83 -14.11 13.64
CA LYS A 5 10.08 -12.96 12.76
C LYS A 5 8.94 -12.77 11.75
N LEU A 6 8.45 -13.86 11.13
CA LEU A 6 7.33 -13.81 10.19
C LEU A 6 6.06 -13.27 10.85
N THR A 7 5.69 -13.81 12.03
CA THR A 7 4.49 -13.38 12.75
C THR A 7 4.59 -11.92 13.18
N SER A 8 5.77 -11.47 13.62
CA SER A 8 6.00 -10.06 13.98
C SER A 8 5.81 -9.13 12.77
N ALA A 9 6.35 -9.50 11.60
CA ALA A 9 6.15 -8.73 10.38
C ALA A 9 4.66 -8.67 9.98
N LEU A 10 3.93 -9.79 10.05
CA LEU A 10 2.50 -9.82 9.75
C LEU A 10 1.68 -8.92 10.69
N ILE A 11 2.04 -8.85 11.97
CA ILE A 11 1.42 -7.95 12.95
C ILE A 11 1.73 -6.48 12.62
N GLU A 12 2.96 -6.17 12.20
CA GLU A 12 3.31 -4.81 11.76
C GLU A 12 2.51 -4.40 10.52
N LEU A 13 2.38 -5.29 9.52
CA LEU A 13 1.62 -5.02 8.30
C LEU A 13 0.12 -4.80 8.55
N ASP A 14 -0.46 -5.44 9.57
CA ASP A 14 -1.86 -5.26 9.93
C ASP A 14 -2.20 -3.80 10.27
N LYS A 15 -1.22 -3.04 10.78
CA LYS A 15 -1.38 -1.62 11.12
C LYS A 15 -1.75 -0.75 9.92
N LEU A 16 -1.48 -1.19 8.68
CA LEU A 16 -1.88 -0.46 7.47
C LEU A 16 -3.40 -0.25 7.40
N LYS A 17 -4.19 -1.16 7.99
CA LYS A 17 -5.67 -1.03 8.08
C LYS A 17 -6.13 0.16 8.92
N SER A 18 -5.25 0.71 9.77
CA SER A 18 -5.53 1.87 10.59
C SER A 18 -5.19 3.21 9.91
N VAL A 19 -4.44 3.18 8.81
CA VAL A 19 -4.10 4.38 8.04
C VAL A 19 -5.30 4.82 7.23
N THR A 20 -5.95 5.91 7.64
CA THR A 20 -7.12 6.47 6.95
C THR A 20 -6.71 7.45 5.86
N ARG A 21 -7.24 7.28 4.66
CA ARG A 21 -7.01 8.13 3.48
C ARG A 21 -8.02 9.27 3.39
N ARG A 22 -7.76 10.26 2.53
CA ARG A 22 -8.77 11.29 2.21
C ARG A 22 -9.92 10.77 1.33
N SER A 23 -9.66 9.74 0.53
CA SER A 23 -10.65 9.12 -0.35
C SER A 23 -11.81 8.53 0.45
N TYR A 24 -13.00 8.57 -0.14
CA TYR A 24 -14.17 7.89 0.42
C TYR A 24 -14.43 6.59 -0.33
N VAL A 25 -14.90 5.58 0.38
CA VAL A 25 -15.49 4.40 -0.26
C VAL A 25 -16.76 4.83 -1.00
N SER A 26 -17.08 4.11 -2.09
CA SER A 26 -18.29 4.34 -2.87
C SER A 26 -19.52 4.52 -1.99
N GLY A 27 -20.28 5.58 -2.24
CA GLY A 27 -21.43 5.98 -1.41
C GLY A 27 -21.09 6.98 -0.29
N GLY A 28 -19.81 7.29 -0.04
CA GLY A 28 -19.41 8.45 0.77
C GLY A 28 -19.60 8.32 2.28
N LEU A 29 -19.99 7.14 2.79
CA LEU A 29 -20.33 6.95 4.20
C LEU A 29 -19.11 6.90 5.13
N ARG A 30 -17.95 6.49 4.59
CA ARG A 30 -16.70 6.40 5.34
C ARG A 30 -15.51 6.66 4.45
N ARG A 31 -14.41 7.06 5.09
CA ARG A 31 -13.11 7.15 4.43
C ARG A 31 -12.54 5.77 4.17
N GLU A 32 -11.75 5.72 3.10
CA GLU A 32 -10.94 4.57 2.72
C GLU A 32 -9.74 4.44 3.69
N ASN A 33 -9.20 3.25 3.91
CA ASN A 33 -7.92 2.99 4.56
C ASN A 33 -6.88 2.46 3.54
N SER A 34 -5.60 2.52 3.88
CA SER A 34 -4.54 2.19 2.93
C SER A 34 -4.43 0.70 2.59
N ALA A 35 -4.89 -0.18 3.48
CA ALA A 35 -4.93 -1.61 3.19
C ALA A 35 -6.03 -1.97 2.17
N GLU A 36 -7.23 -1.40 2.31
CA GLU A 36 -8.30 -1.61 1.31
C GLU A 36 -7.99 -0.90 -0.02
N HIS A 37 -7.29 0.23 0.03
CA HIS A 37 -6.77 0.89 -1.17
C HIS A 37 -5.79 0.00 -1.93
N SER A 38 -4.81 -0.58 -1.23
CA SER A 38 -3.82 -1.49 -1.82
C SER A 38 -4.46 -2.75 -2.42
N TRP A 39 -5.47 -3.31 -1.74
CA TRP A 39 -6.28 -4.40 -2.31
C TRP A 39 -6.97 -3.96 -3.60
N HIS A 40 -7.64 -2.81 -3.61
CA HIS A 40 -8.39 -2.35 -4.77
C HIS A 40 -7.46 -2.03 -5.96
N THR A 41 -6.29 -1.45 -5.69
CA THR A 41 -5.22 -1.21 -6.67
C THR A 41 -4.71 -2.52 -7.27
N ALA A 42 -4.50 -3.56 -6.46
CA ALA A 42 -4.09 -4.88 -6.97
C ALA A 42 -5.15 -5.51 -7.90
N ILE A 43 -6.44 -5.37 -7.56
CA ILE A 43 -7.53 -5.80 -8.45
C ILE A 43 -7.56 -4.98 -9.75
N ALA A 44 -7.39 -3.66 -9.67
CA ALA A 44 -7.33 -2.81 -10.86
C ALA A 44 -6.16 -3.19 -11.77
N VAL A 45 -4.96 -3.43 -11.21
CA VAL A 45 -3.78 -3.90 -11.94
C VAL A 45 -4.05 -5.22 -12.63
N TRP A 46 -4.67 -6.19 -11.94
CA TRP A 46 -5.04 -7.47 -12.56
C TRP A 46 -5.98 -7.26 -13.75
N LEU A 47 -7.10 -6.55 -13.56
CA LEU A 47 -8.08 -6.33 -14.62
C LEU A 47 -7.49 -5.56 -15.82
N LEU A 48 -6.59 -4.60 -15.57
CA LEU A 48 -5.89 -3.88 -16.62
C LEU A 48 -4.93 -4.79 -17.39
N CYS A 49 -4.22 -5.70 -16.72
CA CYS A 49 -3.37 -6.68 -17.38
C CYS A 49 -4.17 -7.61 -18.30
N GLU A 50 -5.33 -8.09 -17.83
CA GLU A 50 -6.24 -8.91 -18.65
C GLU A 50 -6.76 -8.14 -19.87
N ALA A 51 -7.11 -6.86 -19.69
CA ALA A 51 -7.64 -6.02 -20.77
C ALA A 51 -6.57 -5.58 -21.79
N ALA A 52 -5.33 -5.40 -21.36
CA ALA A 52 -4.24 -4.90 -22.19
C ALA A 52 -3.62 -5.97 -23.11
N GLY A 53 -3.99 -7.25 -22.95
CA GLY A 53 -3.43 -8.36 -23.72
C GLY A 53 -1.98 -8.69 -23.32
N GLU A 54 -1.22 -9.30 -24.24
CA GLU A 54 0.17 -9.68 -23.95
C GLU A 54 1.05 -8.43 -23.80
N GLN A 55 1.54 -8.23 -22.57
CA GLN A 55 2.44 -7.14 -22.20
C GLN A 55 3.82 -7.71 -21.91
N SER A 56 4.88 -6.92 -22.16
CA SER A 56 6.26 -7.30 -21.81
C SER A 56 6.55 -7.22 -20.29
N VAL A 57 5.53 -6.95 -19.48
CA VAL A 57 5.66 -6.70 -18.04
C VAL A 57 5.17 -7.92 -17.26
N ASP A 58 5.98 -8.38 -16.30
CA ASP A 58 5.62 -9.49 -15.42
C ASP A 58 4.47 -9.10 -14.47
N GLN A 59 3.31 -9.71 -14.68
CA GLN A 59 2.12 -9.49 -13.87
C GLN A 59 2.35 -9.79 -12.38
N LEU A 60 3.16 -10.79 -12.04
CA LEU A 60 3.45 -11.13 -10.65
C LEU A 60 4.23 -10.01 -9.96
N ILE A 61 5.15 -9.34 -10.67
CA ILE A 61 5.87 -8.18 -10.14
C ILE A 61 4.89 -7.03 -9.90
N LEU A 62 4.00 -6.74 -10.86
CA LEU A 62 3.01 -5.67 -10.72
C LEU A 62 2.06 -5.91 -9.54
N LEU A 63 1.56 -7.13 -9.37
CA LEU A 63 0.68 -7.49 -8.26
C LEU A 63 1.39 -7.36 -6.91
N LYS A 64 2.64 -7.82 -6.82
CA LYS A 64 3.45 -7.66 -5.60
C LYS A 64 3.66 -6.19 -5.27
N MET A 65 4.02 -5.37 -6.26
CA MET A 65 4.19 -3.92 -6.08
C MET A 65 2.89 -3.26 -5.61
N ALA A 66 1.76 -3.56 -6.24
CA ALA A 66 0.46 -3.00 -5.87
C ALA A 66 0.07 -3.32 -4.42
N ILE A 67 0.35 -4.54 -3.95
CA ILE A 67 0.03 -4.95 -2.58
C ILE A 67 0.89 -4.23 -1.54
N VAL A 68 2.15 -3.92 -1.86
CA VAL A 68 3.12 -3.40 -0.88
C VAL A 68 3.35 -1.89 -0.94
N HIS A 69 2.84 -1.20 -1.97
CA HIS A 69 3.25 0.18 -2.28
C HIS A 69 3.01 1.19 -1.14
N ASP A 70 1.94 1.03 -0.36
CA ASP A 70 1.57 1.94 0.73
C ASP A 70 2.04 1.46 2.13
N ILE A 71 2.83 0.39 2.24
CA ILE A 71 3.29 -0.09 3.57
C ILE A 71 4.06 1.00 4.33
N GLY A 72 4.80 1.86 3.62
CA GLY A 72 5.54 2.97 4.21
C GLY A 72 4.66 4.00 4.93
N GLU A 73 3.34 4.00 4.68
CA GLU A 73 2.39 4.90 5.34
C GLU A 73 2.09 4.50 6.80
N ILE A 74 2.49 3.30 7.27
CA ILE A 74 2.17 2.80 8.61
C ILE A 74 2.62 3.76 9.73
N ASP A 75 3.77 4.41 9.57
CA ASP A 75 4.35 5.26 10.62
C ASP A 75 3.89 6.73 10.55
N HIS A 76 3.63 7.23 9.34
CA HIS A 76 3.44 8.66 9.09
C HIS A 76 2.07 9.01 8.46
N GLY A 77 1.27 8.01 8.13
CA GLY A 77 -0.05 8.13 7.53
C GLY A 77 -0.05 8.46 6.03
N ASP A 78 -1.25 8.49 5.45
CA ASP A 78 -1.47 8.90 4.05
C ASP A 78 -1.14 10.39 3.86
N THR A 79 -0.12 10.66 3.06
CA THR A 79 0.17 12.01 2.58
C THR A 79 -0.57 12.24 1.28
N SER A 80 -1.67 13.00 1.37
CA SER A 80 -2.49 13.37 0.22
C SER A 80 -1.68 14.02 -0.89
N VAL A 81 -2.00 13.64 -2.13
CA VAL A 81 -1.44 14.25 -3.35
C VAL A 81 -1.64 15.78 -3.43
N TYR A 82 -2.59 16.32 -2.68
CA TYR A 82 -2.89 17.76 -2.58
C TYR A 82 -2.25 18.44 -1.35
N ALA A 83 -1.35 17.75 -0.63
CA ALA A 83 -0.64 18.35 0.49
C ALA A 83 0.31 19.45 -0.01
N ALA A 84 0.37 20.56 0.73
CA ALA A 84 1.22 21.70 0.40
C ALA A 84 2.72 21.39 0.49
N ASP A 85 3.08 20.39 1.29
CA ASP A 85 4.45 19.89 1.45
C ASP A 85 4.42 18.36 1.46
N GLN A 86 5.24 17.76 0.60
CA GLN A 86 5.45 16.31 0.48
C GLN A 86 6.95 15.98 0.53
N SER A 87 7.81 16.96 0.85
CA SER A 87 9.27 16.83 0.77
C SER A 87 9.84 15.70 1.64
N LYS A 88 9.16 15.39 2.74
CA LYS A 88 9.56 14.33 3.68
C LYS A 88 8.92 12.98 3.42
N LYS A 89 7.93 12.90 2.52
CA LYS A 89 7.12 11.69 2.31
C LYS A 89 8.00 10.49 1.99
N PHE A 90 8.90 10.66 1.02
CA PHE A 90 9.81 9.60 0.58
C PHE A 90 10.71 9.10 1.72
N ASP A 91 11.38 10.02 2.42
CA ASP A 91 12.29 9.65 3.52
C ASP A 91 11.55 8.96 4.68
N GLN A 92 10.32 9.39 4.96
CA GLN A 92 9.45 8.82 5.99
C GLN A 92 8.97 7.41 5.63
N GLU A 93 8.58 7.19 4.38
CA GLU A 93 8.16 5.88 3.89
C GLU A 93 9.35 4.91 3.83
N ALA A 94 10.51 5.37 3.35
CA ALA A 94 11.74 4.57 3.32
C ALA A 94 12.16 4.11 4.74
N ALA A 95 12.15 5.04 5.71
CA ALA A 95 12.48 4.71 7.10
C ALA A 95 11.48 3.71 7.72
N CYS A 96 10.19 3.79 7.34
CA CYS A 96 9.18 2.84 7.77
C CYS A 96 9.46 1.43 7.22
N MET A 97 9.80 1.34 5.93
CA MET A 97 10.15 0.07 5.28
C MET A 97 11.38 -0.57 5.92
N ASP A 98 12.44 0.21 6.15
CA ASP A 98 13.66 -0.25 6.82
C ASP A 98 13.37 -0.82 8.22
N ARG A 99 12.47 -0.16 8.98
CA ARG A 99 12.06 -0.60 10.32
C ARG A 99 11.29 -1.92 10.30
N ILE A 100 10.38 -2.09 9.34
CA ILE A 100 9.53 -3.29 9.21
C ILE A 100 10.34 -4.50 8.69
N CYS A 101 11.57 -4.28 8.20
CA CYS A 101 12.47 -5.30 7.65
C CYS A 101 11.89 -5.97 6.39
N LEU A 102 11.25 -5.18 5.51
CA LEU A 102 10.90 -5.56 4.15
C LEU A 102 11.92 -5.03 3.15
#